data_AF-A0A5C3LIG5-F1
#
_entry.id   AF-A0A5C3LIG5-F1
#
_cell.length_a   1.000
_cell.length_b   1.000
_cell.length_c   1.000
_cell.angle_alpha   90.00
_cell.angle_beta   90.00
_cell.angle_gamma   90.00
#
_symmetry.space_group_name_H-M   'P 1'
#
loop_
_entity.id
_entity.type
_entity.pdbx_description
1 polymer ?
#
loop_
_entity_poly.entity_id
_entity_poly.type
_entity_poly.pdbx_seq_one_letter_code
_entity_poly.pdbx_strand_id
1 'polypeptide(L)'
;MASTFRLNLGAIYTGSLVNMILYTTEFFQVCIYFSSKRTKKDPQFLKACVLFSLTMDTIATISTCAWSFLYSVIYWGNIKAVQRMYWATPLMIMTGAFSGLVAQFYLVHRYWVV
;
A
#
# COMPACT_ATOMS: atom_id res chain seq x y z
N MET A 1 -14.40 13.12 23.57
CA MET A 1 -13.60 11.89 23.37
C MET A 1 -14.30 10.87 22.46
N ALA A 2 -15.62 10.64 22.59
CA ALA A 2 -16.38 9.74 21.70
C ALA A 2 -16.52 10.23 20.24
N SER A 3 -16.54 11.54 19.99
CA SER A 3 -16.60 12.13 18.65
C SER A 3 -15.31 11.89 17.86
N THR A 4 -14.16 12.11 18.49
CA THR A 4 -12.82 11.87 17.90
C THR A 4 -12.61 10.40 17.54
N PHE A 5 -13.14 9.48 18.35
CA PHE A 5 -13.07 8.04 18.08
C PHE A 5 -13.82 7.64 16.79
N ARG A 6 -15.04 8.17 16.59
CA ARG A 6 -15.84 7.91 15.38
C ARG A 6 -15.18 8.51 14.14
N LEU A 7 -14.58 9.70 14.25
CA LEU A 7 -13.83 10.34 13.17
C LEU A 7 -12.60 9.51 12.77
N ASN A 8 -11.82 9.01 13.73
CA ASN A 8 -10.65 8.19 13.43
C ASN A 8 -11.03 6.86 12.77
N LEU A 9 -12.07 6.17 13.22
CA LEU A 9 -12.56 4.95 12.58
C LEU A 9 -13.07 5.21 11.15
N GLY A 10 -13.81 6.31 10.95
CA GLY A 10 -14.26 6.73 9.62
C GLY A 10 -13.10 7.04 8.69
N ALA A 11 -12.05 7.71 9.19
CA ALA A 11 -10.84 8.02 8.42
C ALA A 11 -10.06 6.74 8.04
N ILE A 12 -9.92 5.79 8.96
CA ILE A 12 -9.26 4.51 8.69
C ILE A 12 -10.04 3.70 7.64
N TYR A 13 -11.37 3.66 7.77
CA TYR A 13 -12.23 2.94 6.84
C TYR A 13 -12.19 3.56 5.43
N THR A 14 -12.37 4.88 5.33
CA THR A 14 -12.27 5.59 4.04
C THR A 14 -10.87 5.47 3.42
N GLY A 15 -9.82 5.56 4.23
CA GLY A 15 -8.44 5.31 3.79
C GLY A 15 -8.25 3.90 3.21
N SER A 16 -8.86 2.89 3.84
CA SER A 16 -8.80 1.50 3.34
C SER A 16 -9.47 1.30 1.98
N LEU A 17 -10.61 1.97 1.75
CA LEU A 17 -11.31 1.93 0.47
C LEU A 17 -10.52 2.63 -0.63
N VAL A 18 -9.97 3.81 -0.33
CA VAL A 18 -9.11 4.55 -1.28
C VAL A 18 -7.89 3.71 -1.64
N ASN A 19 -7.25 3.07 -0.65
CA ASN A 19 -6.10 2.18 -0.89
C ASN A 19 -6.47 1.03 -1.84
N MET A 20 -7.64 0.41 -1.67
CA MET A 20 -8.09 -0.70 -2.52
C MET A 20 -8.36 -0.27 -3.98
N ILE A 21 -8.92 0.94 -4.18
CA ILE A 21 -9.14 1.51 -5.52
C ILE A 21 -7.81 1.80 -6.22
N LEU A 22 -6.87 2.40 -5.49
CA LEU A 22 -5.53 2.71 -6.02
C LEU A 22 -4.77 1.43 -6.37
N TYR A 23 -4.81 0.42 -5.50
CA TYR A 23 -4.20 -0.88 -5.75
C TYR A 23 -4.78 -1.57 -7.00
N THR A 24 -6.10 -1.48 -7.21
CA THR A 24 -6.73 -2.03 -8.42
C THR A 24 -6.22 -1.33 -9.69
N THR A 25 -6.02 -0.02 -9.60
CA THR A 25 -5.49 0.79 -10.71
C THR A 25 -4.04 0.44 -11.00
N GLU A 26 -3.22 0.31 -9.96
CA GLU A 26 -1.82 -0.12 -10.06
C GLU A 26 -1.71 -1.51 -10.68
N PHE A 27 -2.50 -2.48 -10.19
CA PHE A 27 -2.53 -3.83 -10.73
C PHE A 27 -2.87 -3.82 -12.23
N PHE A 28 -3.85 -3.03 -12.64
CA PHE A 28 -4.21 -2.89 -14.05
C PHE A 28 -3.09 -2.28 -14.89
N GLN A 29 -2.39 -1.27 -14.37
CA GLN A 29 -1.21 -0.67 -15.02
C GLN A 29 -0.07 -1.69 -15.16
N VAL A 30 0.17 -2.51 -14.15
CA VAL A 30 1.17 -3.59 -14.21
C VAL A 30 0.78 -4.64 -15.26
N CYS A 31 -0.49 -5.04 -15.32
CA CYS A 31 -0.99 -5.95 -16.36
C CYS A 31 -0.79 -5.39 -17.78
N ILE A 32 -1.12 -4.10 -18.00
CA ILE A 32 -0.88 -3.44 -19.29
C ILE A 32 0.60 -3.38 -19.60
N TYR A 33 1.44 -3.05 -18.60
CA TYR A 33 2.89 -2.98 -18.76
C TYR A 33 3.44 -4.33 -19.25
N PHE A 34 3.12 -5.43 -18.57
CA PHE A 34 3.60 -6.77 -18.97
C PHE A 34 3.01 -7.25 -20.32
N SER A 35 1.81 -6.81 -20.69
CA SER A 35 1.19 -7.13 -22.00
C SER A 35 1.77 -6.29 -23.15
N SER A 36 2.31 -5.11 -22.87
CA SER A 36 2.85 -4.21 -23.87
C SER A 36 4.18 -4.70 -24.46
N LYS A 37 4.35 -4.54 -25.78
CA LYS A 37 5.61 -4.86 -26.48
C LYS A 37 6.81 -4.07 -25.97
N ARG A 38 6.59 -2.94 -25.28
CA ARG A 38 7.66 -2.13 -24.66
C ARG A 38 8.42 -2.90 -23.56
N THR A 39 7.74 -3.76 -22.82
CA THR A 39 8.37 -4.60 -21.79
C THR A 39 9.49 -5.48 -22.35
N LYS A 40 9.50 -5.84 -23.63
CA LYS A 40 10.61 -6.61 -24.22
C LYS A 40 11.92 -5.81 -24.35
N LYS A 41 11.84 -4.47 -24.42
CA LYS A 41 13.02 -3.59 -24.50
C LYS A 41 13.50 -3.11 -23.13
N ASP A 42 12.66 -3.18 -22.11
CA ASP A 42 13.02 -2.67 -20.79
C ASP A 42 14.00 -3.61 -20.05
N PRO A 43 14.99 -3.04 -19.35
CA PRO A 43 15.97 -3.82 -18.59
C PRO A 43 15.29 -4.65 -17.49
N GLN A 44 15.84 -5.83 -17.22
CA GLN A 44 15.28 -6.76 -16.23
C GLN A 44 15.16 -6.14 -14.83
N PHE A 45 16.06 -5.21 -14.48
CA PHE A 45 15.99 -4.44 -13.23
C PHE A 45 14.68 -3.66 -13.10
N LEU A 46 14.22 -3.00 -14.17
CA LEU A 46 12.98 -2.23 -14.14
C LEU A 46 11.77 -3.13 -13.88
N LYS A 47 11.74 -4.31 -14.51
CA LYS A 47 10.67 -5.31 -14.29
C LYS A 47 10.67 -5.83 -12.85
N ALA A 48 11.85 -6.06 -12.28
CA ALA A 48 11.99 -6.47 -10.88
C ALA A 48 11.47 -5.38 -9.93
N CYS A 49 11.79 -4.11 -10.19
CA CYS A 49 11.26 -2.98 -9.40
C CYS A 49 9.73 -2.89 -9.46
N VAL A 50 9.13 -3.05 -10.65
CA VAL A 50 7.66 -3.05 -10.80
C VAL A 50 7.02 -4.19 -10.02
N LEU A 51 7.56 -5.41 -10.14
CA LEU A 51 7.03 -6.57 -9.42
C LEU A 51 7.19 -6.43 -7.90
N PHE A 52 8.32 -5.88 -7.46
CA PHE A 52 8.58 -5.61 -6.05
C PHE A 52 7.61 -4.56 -5.48
N SER A 53 7.37 -3.46 -6.21
CA SER A 53 6.38 -2.45 -5.81
C SER A 53 4.99 -3.09 -5.64
N LEU A 54 4.54 -3.84 -6.65
CA LEU A 54 3.26 -4.53 -6.60
C LEU A 54 3.16 -5.47 -5.39
N THR A 55 4.24 -6.19 -5.07
CA THR A 55 4.28 -7.10 -3.92
C THR A 55 4.15 -6.31 -2.61
N MET A 56 4.85 -5.18 -2.47
CA MET A 56 4.77 -4.32 -1.30
C MET A 56 3.37 -3.72 -1.14
N ASP A 57 2.76 -3.27 -2.23
CA ASP A 57 1.42 -2.70 -2.22
C ASP A 57 0.34 -3.77 -1.96
N THR A 58 0.58 -5.02 -2.36
CA THR A 58 -0.26 -6.17 -1.98
C THR A 58 -0.21 -6.40 -0.47
N ILE A 59 0.98 -6.42 0.13
CA ILE A 59 1.18 -6.61 1.59
C ILE A 59 0.55 -5.46 2.38
N ALA A 60 0.70 -4.22 1.89
CA ALA A 60 0.08 -3.03 2.47
C ALA A 60 -1.46 -3.13 2.45
N THR A 61 -2.02 -3.58 1.34
CA THR A 61 -3.46 -3.74 1.16
C THR A 61 -4.02 -4.83 2.07
N ILE A 62 -3.36 -5.98 2.18
CA ILE A 62 -3.73 -7.05 3.13
C ILE A 62 -3.70 -6.53 4.57
N SER A 63 -2.65 -5.80 4.94
CA SER A 63 -2.50 -5.22 6.27
C SER A 63 -3.64 -4.24 6.57
N THR A 64 -4.00 -3.40 5.61
CA THR A 64 -5.09 -2.43 5.75
C THR A 64 -6.46 -3.11 5.91
N CYS A 65 -6.72 -4.19 5.14
CA CYS A 65 -7.92 -5.02 5.28
C CYS A 65 -7.97 -5.76 6.64
N ALA A 66 -6.83 -6.28 7.11
CA ALA A 66 -6.75 -6.91 8.42
C ALA A 66 -7.01 -5.89 9.55
N TRP A 67 -6.50 -4.67 9.39
CA TRP A 67 -6.69 -3.59 10.35
C TRP A 67 -8.15 -3.14 10.44
N SER A 68 -8.82 -2.99 9.30
CA SER A 68 -10.25 -2.65 9.26
C SER A 68 -11.12 -3.77 9.85
N PHE A 69 -10.79 -5.04 9.61
CA PHE A 69 -11.47 -6.20 10.20
C PHE A 69 -11.28 -6.29 11.72
N LEU A 70 -10.05 -6.13 12.21
CA LEU A 70 -9.74 -6.17 13.64
C LEU A 70 -10.51 -5.09 14.42
N TYR A 71 -10.54 -3.85 13.90
CA TYR A 71 -11.24 -2.77 14.59
C TYR A 71 -12.76 -2.81 14.44
N SER A 72 -13.27 -3.29 13.30
CA SER A 72 -14.71 -3.27 13.03
C SER A 72 -15.43 -4.50 13.59
N VAL A 73 -14.77 -5.66 13.64
CA VAL A 73 -15.39 -6.95 14.02
C VAL A 73 -14.90 -7.43 15.37
N ILE A 74 -13.59 -7.54 15.57
CA ILE A 74 -13.01 -8.18 16.77
C ILE A 74 -13.08 -7.27 17.99
N TYR A 75 -12.75 -5.99 17.82
CA TYR A 75 -12.70 -5.02 18.92
C TYR A 75 -13.85 -4.01 18.91
N TRP A 76 -14.98 -4.39 18.32
CA TRP A 76 -16.15 -3.54 18.24
C TRP A 76 -16.58 -3.06 19.63
N GLY A 77 -16.56 -1.73 19.86
CA GLY A 77 -16.91 -1.11 21.14
C GLY A 77 -15.79 -1.03 22.19
N ASN A 78 -14.60 -1.60 21.95
CA ASN A 78 -13.48 -1.55 22.89
C ASN A 78 -12.47 -0.44 22.53
N ILE A 79 -12.65 0.73 23.17
CA ILE A 79 -11.85 1.95 22.92
C ILE A 79 -10.35 1.74 23.24
N LYS A 80 -10.03 0.82 24.17
CA LYS A 80 -8.63 0.52 24.56
C LYS A 80 -7.86 -0.24 23.48
N ALA A 81 -8.55 -0.92 22.57
CA ALA A 81 -7.91 -1.64 21.47
C ALA A 81 -7.35 -0.70 20.40
N VAL A 82 -7.95 0.47 20.19
CA VAL A 82 -7.49 1.47 19.20
C VAL A 82 -6.14 2.10 19.54
N GLN A 83 -5.74 2.08 20.82
CA GLN A 83 -4.43 2.57 21.24
C GLN A 83 -3.31 1.53 21.12
N ARG A 84 -3.64 0.26 20.81
CA ARG A 84 -2.63 -0.76 20.58
C ARG A 84 -2.18 -0.69 19.13
N MET A 85 -0.91 -0.37 18.91
CA MET A 85 -0.27 -0.54 17.60
C MET A 85 -0.28 -2.03 17.26
N TYR A 86 -1.28 -2.47 16.49
CA TYR A 86 -1.31 -3.80 15.93
C TYR A 86 -0.25 -3.94 14.83
N TRP A 87 0.20 -5.17 14.62
CA TRP A 87 1.20 -5.61 13.63
C TRP A 87 0.99 -5.03 12.22
N ALA A 88 -0.25 -4.70 11.84
CA ALA A 88 -0.58 -4.07 10.56
C ALA A 88 -0.02 -2.64 10.39
N THR A 89 0.15 -1.89 11.48
CA THR A 89 0.63 -0.49 11.45
C THR A 89 2.09 -0.39 11.03
N PRO A 90 3.05 -1.08 11.70
CA PRO A 90 4.45 -1.05 11.27
C PRO A 90 4.64 -1.65 9.87
N LEU A 91 3.86 -2.70 9.51
CA LEU A 91 3.92 -3.27 8.17
C LEU A 91 3.54 -2.25 7.10
N MET A 92 2.43 -1.52 7.27
CA MET A 92 2.00 -0.50 6.32
C MET A 92 3.05 0.62 6.15
N ILE A 93 3.69 1.03 7.25
CA ILE A 93 4.76 2.05 7.21
C ILE A 93 5.98 1.52 6.47
N MET A 94 6.40 0.28 6.75
CA MET A 94 7.55 -0.34 6.11
C MET A 94 7.32 -0.53 4.61
N THR A 95 6.17 -1.07 4.21
CA THR A 95 5.83 -1.26 2.78
C THR A 95 5.82 0.06 2.04
N GLY A 96 5.23 1.11 2.64
CA GLY A 96 5.23 2.46 2.05
C GLY A 96 6.64 3.05 1.91
N ALA A 97 7.51 2.84 2.88
CA ALA A 97 8.90 3.26 2.80
C ALA A 97 9.66 2.52 1.69
N PHE A 98 9.45 1.22 1.54
CA PHE A 98 10.06 0.43 0.46
C PHE A 98 9.57 0.86 -0.93
N SER A 99 8.26 1.04 -1.14
CA SER A 99 7.72 1.56 -2.41
C SER A 99 8.27 2.97 -2.70
N GLY A 100 8.36 3.83 -1.69
CA GLY A 100 8.95 5.16 -1.81
C GLY A 100 10.43 5.15 -2.20
N LEU A 101 11.23 4.26 -1.60
CA LEU A 101 12.63 4.08 -1.96
C LEU A 101 12.78 3.64 -3.42
N VAL A 102 11.98 2.68 -3.87
CA VAL A 102 12.01 2.20 -5.26
C VAL A 102 11.68 3.34 -6.23
N ALA A 103 10.67 4.15 -5.92
CA ALA A 103 10.32 5.32 -6.73
C ALA A 103 11.45 6.35 -6.77
N GLN A 104 12.09 6.63 -5.62
CA GLN A 104 13.23 7.55 -5.54
C GLN A 104 14.45 7.03 -6.30
N PHE A 105 14.79 5.74 -6.17
CA PHE A 105 15.87 5.12 -6.94
C PHE A 105 15.62 5.21 -8.45
N TYR A 106 14.38 5.01 -8.89
CA TYR A 106 14.02 5.16 -10.30
C TYR A 106 14.19 6.60 -10.79
N LEU A 107 13.75 7.60 -10.01
CA LEU A 107 13.90 9.02 -10.35
C LEU A 107 15.36 9.44 -10.42
N VAL A 108 16.19 9.00 -9.46
CA VAL A 108 17.64 9.25 -9.45
C VAL A 108 18.30 8.60 -10.65
N HIS A 109 18.01 7.32 -10.92
CA HIS A 109 18.53 6.64 -12.11
C HIS A 109 18.17 7.39 -13.39
N ARG A 110 16.93 7.85 -13.51
CA ARG A 110 16.48 8.64 -14.67
C ARG A 110 17.20 9.98 -14.78
N TYR A 111 17.50 10.66 -13.67
CA TYR A 111 18.18 11.96 -13.71
C TYR A 111 19.67 11.85 -14.09
N TRP A 112 20.35 10.77 -13.69
CA TRP A 112 21.79 10.61 -13.90
C TRP A 112 22.17 9.83 -15.17
N VAL A 113 21.28 8.97 -15.68
CA VAL A 113 21.56 8.08 -16.82
C VAL A 113 20.92 8.58 -18.12
N VAL A 114 19.88 9.43 -18.05
CA VAL A 114 19.25 10.09 -19.22
C VAL A 114 19.71 11.53 -19.28
#